data_AF-A0A7W1FQG5-F1
#
_entry.id   AF-A0A7W1FQG5-F1
#
_cell.length_a   1.000
_cell.length_b   1.000
_cell.length_c   1.000
_cell.angle_alpha   90.00
_cell.angle_beta   90.00
_cell.angle_gamma   90.00
#
_symmetry.space_group_name_H-M   'P 1'
#
loop_
_entity.id
_entity.type
_entity.pdbx_description
1 polymer ?
#
loop_
_entity_poly.entity_id
_entity_poly.type
_entity_poly.pdbx_seq_one_letter_code
_entity_poly.pdbx_strand_id
1 'polypeptide(L)'
;MRTDRAKYRRRRLGALFAAAALAGALYVGGVAGAEPESVHYTVAPGDTLWEIAIDHTAVWEDPRPKVEAIREANDLSGYEIYPGMSLKLPSTV
;
A
#
# COMPACT_ATOMS: atom_id res chain seq x y z
N MET A 1 1.89 53.53 -31.36
CA MET A 1 1.50 52.67 -30.22
C MET A 1 0.70 51.48 -30.73
N ARG A 2 1.09 50.23 -30.39
CA ARG A 2 0.30 48.96 -30.36
C ARG A 2 0.96 47.79 -31.12
N THR A 3 1.96 47.14 -30.52
CA THR A 3 2.33 45.75 -30.88
C THR A 3 2.93 44.95 -29.71
N ASP A 4 2.44 45.13 -28.47
CA ASP A 4 2.92 44.32 -27.31
C ASP A 4 1.98 43.19 -26.86
N ARG A 5 0.78 43.10 -27.44
CA ARG A 5 -0.29 42.21 -26.93
C ARG A 5 -0.14 40.73 -27.34
N ALA A 6 0.65 40.44 -28.37
CA ALA A 6 0.79 39.09 -28.93
C ALA A 6 1.82 38.21 -28.18
N LYS A 7 2.88 38.80 -27.64
CA LYS A 7 3.91 38.09 -26.86
C LYS A 7 3.37 37.56 -25.53
N TYR A 8 2.42 38.28 -24.92
CA TYR A 8 1.85 37.93 -23.62
C TYR A 8 0.90 36.71 -23.68
N ARG A 9 0.17 36.51 -24.79
CA ARG A 9 -0.72 35.35 -24.98
C ARG A 9 0.04 34.03 -25.12
N ARG A 10 1.20 34.03 -25.81
CA ARG A 10 2.05 32.83 -25.97
C ARG A 10 2.71 32.41 -24.65
N ARG A 11 3.10 33.39 -23.81
CA ARG A 11 3.64 33.12 -22.47
C ARG A 11 2.58 32.56 -21.50
N ARG A 12 1.34 33.07 -21.54
CA ARG A 12 0.23 32.56 -20.72
C ARG A 12 -0.17 31.12 -21.09
N LEU A 13 -0.16 30.79 -22.39
CA LEU A 13 -0.42 29.42 -22.85
C LEU A 13 0.69 28.44 -22.43
N GLY A 14 1.96 28.84 -22.53
CA GLY A 14 3.08 28.03 -22.03
C GLY A 14 3.04 27.80 -20.52
N ALA A 15 2.65 28.82 -19.75
CA ALA A 15 2.50 28.71 -18.30
C ALA A 15 1.33 27.79 -17.88
N LEU A 16 0.22 27.82 -18.62
CA LEU A 16 -0.92 26.91 -18.38
C LEU A 16 -0.59 25.45 -18.75
N PHE A 17 0.15 25.22 -19.84
CA PHE A 17 0.65 23.89 -20.17
C PHE A 17 1.66 23.38 -19.13
N ALA A 18 2.58 24.22 -18.66
CA ALA A 18 3.51 23.86 -17.60
C ALA A 18 2.80 23.56 -16.27
N ALA A 19 1.78 24.34 -15.92
CA ALA A 19 0.97 24.10 -14.72
C ALA A 19 0.14 22.81 -14.82
N ALA A 20 -0.43 22.51 -16.00
CA ALA A 20 -1.15 21.26 -16.24
C ALA A 20 -0.22 20.04 -16.22
N ALA A 21 0.98 20.15 -16.78
CA ALA A 21 1.99 19.09 -16.73
C ALA A 21 2.49 18.85 -15.30
N LEU A 22 2.67 19.92 -14.51
CA LEU A 22 3.06 19.82 -13.10
C LEU A 22 1.93 19.20 -12.26
N ALA A 23 0.67 19.59 -12.50
CA ALA A 23 -0.48 18.99 -11.84
C ALA A 23 -0.64 17.49 -12.19
N GLY A 24 -0.43 17.11 -13.46
CA GLY A 24 -0.42 15.71 -13.89
C GLY A 24 0.72 14.90 -13.27
N ALA A 25 1.92 15.48 -13.16
CA ALA A 25 3.06 14.83 -12.52
C ALA A 25 2.85 14.65 -11.01
N LEU A 26 2.22 15.60 -10.32
CA LEU A 26 1.85 15.47 -8.91
C LEU A 26 0.71 14.46 -8.71
N TYR A 27 -0.24 14.37 -9.65
CA TYR A 27 -1.31 13.38 -9.60
C TYR A 27 -0.79 11.95 -9.78
N VAL A 28 0.14 11.72 -10.71
CA VAL A 28 0.75 10.39 -10.92
C VAL A 28 1.80 10.07 -9.83
N GLY A 29 2.55 11.07 -9.35
CA GLY A 29 3.55 10.89 -8.30
C GLY A 29 2.98 10.74 -6.89
N GLY A 30 1.75 11.22 -6.64
CA GLY A 30 1.09 11.13 -5.33
C GLY A 30 0.46 9.77 -5.02
N VAL A 31 0.27 8.91 -6.01
CA VAL A 31 -0.25 7.53 -5.80
C VAL A 31 0.88 6.51 -5.56
N ALA A 32 2.13 6.97 -5.61
CA ALA A 32 3.29 6.12 -5.38
C ALA A 32 3.39 5.75 -3.89
N GLY A 33 2.81 4.60 -3.54
CA GLY A 33 3.40 3.69 -2.57
C GLY A 33 3.15 4.01 -1.10
N ALA A 34 1.90 4.21 -0.69
CA ALA A 34 1.53 3.72 0.63
C ALA A 34 1.36 2.19 0.51
N GLU A 35 2.48 1.45 0.44
CA GLU A 35 2.40 0.01 0.71
C GLU A 35 1.85 -0.13 2.12
N PRO A 36 0.79 -0.93 2.30
CA PRO A 36 0.15 -1.00 3.59
C PRO A 36 1.18 -1.58 4.57
N GLU A 37 1.47 -0.84 5.64
CA GLU A 37 2.51 -1.24 6.58
C GLU A 37 2.20 -2.65 7.08
N SER A 38 3.17 -3.55 6.93
CA SER A 38 3.05 -4.91 7.45
C SER A 38 3.31 -4.88 8.95
N VAL A 39 2.34 -5.35 9.73
CA VAL A 39 2.47 -5.44 11.18
C VAL A 39 3.27 -6.69 11.52
N HIS A 40 4.18 -6.60 12.49
CA HIS A 40 4.89 -7.76 13.01
C HIS A 40 4.20 -8.29 14.27
N TYR A 41 4.00 -9.60 14.33
CA TYR A 41 3.39 -10.30 15.47
C TYR A 41 4.35 -11.33 16.03
N THR A 42 4.54 -11.35 17.35
CA THR A 42 5.33 -12.39 18.03
C THR A 42 4.39 -13.48 18.52
N VAL A 43 4.59 -14.70 18.01
CA VAL A 43 3.78 -15.87 18.34
C VAL A 43 3.88 -16.19 19.83
N ALA A 44 2.74 -16.29 20.50
CA ALA A 44 2.65 -16.68 21.90
C ALA A 44 2.49 -18.21 22.06
N PRO A 45 2.77 -18.77 23.26
CA PRO A 45 2.49 -20.17 23.53
C PRO A 45 1.03 -20.54 23.37
N GLY A 46 0.73 -21.48 22.47
CA GLY A 46 -0.62 -21.95 22.19
C GLY A 46 -1.27 -21.33 20.96
N ASP A 47 -0.66 -20.29 20.38
CA ASP A 47 -1.17 -19.65 19.17
C ASP A 47 -1.12 -20.61 17.98
N THR A 48 -2.14 -20.52 17.14
CA THR A 48 -2.17 -21.15 15.83
C THR A 48 -2.19 -20.10 14.72
N LEU A 49 -1.67 -20.45 13.54
CA LEU A 49 -1.72 -19.55 12.39
C LEU A 49 -3.16 -19.18 11.99
N TRP A 50 -4.10 -20.09 12.26
CA TRP A 50 -5.53 -19.90 12.06
C TRP A 50 -6.12 -18.85 12.99
N GLU A 51 -5.86 -18.93 14.29
CA GLU A 51 -6.37 -17.96 15.28
C GLU A 51 -5.79 -16.57 15.02
N ILE A 52 -4.48 -16.48 14.75
CA ILE A 52 -3.83 -15.22 14.38
C ILE A 52 -4.49 -14.61 13.14
N ALA A 53 -4.79 -15.43 12.13
CA ALA A 53 -5.45 -14.96 10.92
C ALA A 53 -6.88 -14.47 11.18
N ILE A 54 -7.66 -15.18 12.01
CA ILE A 54 -9.02 -14.76 12.40
C ILE A 54 -8.99 -13.41 13.09
N ASP A 55 -8.08 -13.22 14.04
CA ASP A 55 -7.97 -11.97 14.80
C ASP A 55 -7.64 -10.75 13.90
N HIS A 56 -7.09 -11.02 12.72
CA HIS A 56 -6.69 -10.01 11.73
C HIS A 56 -7.53 -10.04 10.45
N THR A 57 -8.67 -10.74 10.48
CA THR A 57 -9.66 -10.81 9.38
C THR A 57 -10.98 -10.23 9.87
N ALA A 58 -11.72 -9.55 8.99
CA ALA A 58 -13.05 -9.05 9.37
C ALA A 58 -14.00 -10.23 9.68
N VAL A 59 -14.93 -10.04 10.61
CA VAL A 59 -15.83 -11.11 11.09
C VAL A 59 -16.69 -11.74 9.98
N TRP A 60 -16.94 -11.00 8.88
CA TRP A 60 -17.72 -11.46 7.72
C TRP A 60 -16.86 -12.03 6.58
N GLU A 61 -15.53 -12.03 6.72
CA GLU A 61 -14.59 -12.51 5.71
C GLU A 61 -14.10 -13.92 6.01
N ASP A 62 -13.72 -14.64 4.96
CA ASP A 62 -13.08 -15.95 5.09
C ASP A 62 -11.63 -15.75 5.58
N PRO A 63 -11.20 -16.38 6.68
CA PRO A 63 -9.83 -16.26 7.18
C PRO A 63 -8.82 -17.08 6.38
N ARG A 64 -9.25 -18.04 5.53
CA ARG A 64 -8.33 -18.92 4.79
C ARG A 64 -7.36 -18.15 3.88
N PRO A 65 -7.79 -17.17 3.07
CA PRO A 65 -6.87 -16.32 2.33
C PRO A 65 -5.87 -15.60 3.23
N LYS A 66 -6.25 -15.23 4.46
CA LYS A 66 -5.37 -14.54 5.41
C LYS A 66 -4.31 -15.48 5.96
N VAL A 67 -4.68 -16.72 6.27
CA VAL A 67 -3.72 -17.78 6.65
C VAL A 67 -2.67 -17.96 5.54
N GLU A 68 -3.10 -18.10 4.28
CA GLU A 68 -2.17 -18.24 3.16
C GLU A 68 -1.27 -17.03 2.99
N ALA A 69 -1.83 -15.82 3.08
CA ALA A 69 -1.05 -14.60 2.95
C ALA A 69 0.01 -14.46 4.06
N ILE A 70 -0.30 -14.85 5.30
CA ILE A 70 0.69 -14.87 6.39
C ILE A 70 1.76 -15.93 6.08
N ARG A 71 1.36 -17.13 5.61
CA ARG A 71 2.30 -18.21 5.26
C ARG A 71 3.30 -17.75 4.19
N GLU A 72 2.80 -17.15 3.12
CA GLU A 72 3.60 -16.67 1.99
C GLU A 72 4.47 -15.47 2.37
N ALA A 73 3.95 -14.52 3.15
CA ALA A 73 4.72 -13.35 3.58
C ALA A 73 5.89 -13.68 4.52
N ASN A 74 5.91 -14.90 5.09
CA ASN A 74 6.94 -15.38 6.01
C ASN A 74 7.73 -16.58 5.46
N ASP A 75 7.59 -16.90 4.17
CA ASP A 75 8.29 -18.01 3.51
C ASP A 75 8.13 -19.36 4.26
N LEU A 76 6.97 -19.60 4.88
CA LEU A 76 6.74 -20.82 5.64
C LEU A 76 6.50 -22.00 4.70
N SER A 77 7.21 -23.11 4.93
CA SER A 77 7.06 -24.36 4.17
C SER A 77 5.77 -25.13 4.49
N GLY A 78 5.08 -24.74 5.56
CA GLY A 78 3.83 -25.34 6.04
C GLY A 78 3.10 -24.36 6.95
N TYR A 79 2.29 -24.87 7.87
CA TYR A 79 1.47 -24.06 8.79
C TYR A 79 1.96 -24.09 10.24
N GLU A 80 3.10 -24.74 10.49
CA GLU A 80 3.65 -24.84 11.83
C GLU A 80 4.36 -23.54 12.21
N ILE A 81 4.02 -23.03 13.39
CA ILE A 81 4.61 -21.84 13.99
C ILE A 81 5.03 -22.16 15.42
N TYR A 82 6.01 -21.42 15.93
CA TYR A 82 6.60 -21.68 17.24
C TYR A 82 6.56 -20.43 18.11
N PRO A 83 6.37 -20.56 19.44
CA PRO A 83 6.39 -19.43 20.35
C PRO A 83 7.72 -18.64 20.24
N GLY A 84 7.61 -17.32 20.22
CA GLY A 84 8.73 -16.40 20.00
C GLY A 84 9.07 -16.13 18.53
N MET A 85 8.43 -16.82 17.57
CA MET A 85 8.58 -16.52 16.15
C MET A 85 7.96 -15.15 15.83
N SER A 86 8.67 -14.33 15.06
CA SER A 86 8.16 -13.06 14.55
C SER A 86 7.55 -13.27 13.17
N LEU A 87 6.23 -13.14 13.06
CA LEU A 87 5.47 -13.23 11.82
C LEU A 87 5.17 -11.84 11.26
N LYS A 88 5.39 -11.68 9.96
CA LYS A 88 4.91 -10.56 9.16
C LYS A 88 3.44 -10.79 8.81
N LEU A 89 2.56 -9.92 9.29
CA LEU A 89 1.13 -9.96 9.01
C LEU A 89 0.79 -8.98 7.89
N PRO A 90 0.30 -9.47 6.73
CA PRO A 90 -0.15 -8.61 5.65
C PRO A 90 -1.46 -7.94 6.02
N SER A 91 -1.47 -6.61 5.90
CA SER A 91 -2.60 -5.73 6.19
C SER A 91 -3.75 -5.89 5.18
N THR A 92 -3.45 -6.28 3.95
CA THR A 92 -4.43 -6.55 2.90
C THR A 92 -4.40 -8.02 2.49
N VAL A 93 -5.57 -8.63 2.41
CA VAL A 93 -5.82 -9.96 1.82
C VAL A 93 -7.12 -9.90 1.04
#